data_AF-W9EL96-F1
#
_entry.id   AF-W9EL96-F1
#
_cell.length_a   1.000
_cell.length_b   1.000
_cell.length_c   1.000
_cell.angle_alpha   90.00
_cell.angle_beta   90.00
_cell.angle_gamma   90.00
#
_symmetry.space_group_name_H-M   'P 1'
#
loop_
_entity.id
_entity.type
_entity.pdbx_description
1 polymer ?
#
loop_
_entity_poly.entity_id
_entity_poly.type
_entity_poly.pdbx_seq_one_letter_code
_entity_poly.pdbx_strand_id
1 'polypeptide(L)'
;MFGDDGRIVTGLRDWFGSTYYFDPSTYLKVTNDVVNVGNNTVAYFNDWGQLAYKTSNSFIGSLLSGAIQTWKQYGILPSLSIAQAICESSWGNAAPGNNLFGIKGSYNGMSQLLWTWEVYNGRSVHIQDWFRAYPSLAESIQDHGRFLYVNSRYSNLLWNRNYVDVCYKIKQDGYATSPTYATTLINIIEYNGLNWIDQAL
;
A
#
# COMPACT_ATOMS: atom_id res chain seq x y z
N MET A 1 -13.95 -11.64 -24.97
CA MET A 1 -15.18 -10.94 -25.37
C MET A 1 -14.94 -10.34 -26.75
N PHE A 2 -15.92 -10.41 -27.64
CA PHE A 2 -15.87 -9.75 -28.95
C PHE A 2 -16.74 -8.49 -28.89
N GLY A 3 -16.33 -7.42 -29.54
CA GLY A 3 -17.11 -6.19 -29.69
C GLY A 3 -18.18 -6.33 -30.76
N ASP A 4 -19.01 -5.30 -30.89
CA ASP A 4 -20.11 -5.25 -31.88
C ASP A 4 -19.61 -5.27 -33.33
N ASP A 5 -18.32 -4.97 -33.54
CA ASP A 5 -17.60 -5.07 -34.81
C ASP A 5 -16.97 -6.45 -35.06
N GLY A 6 -17.22 -7.42 -34.17
CA GLY A 6 -16.68 -8.77 -34.23
C GLY A 6 -15.20 -8.88 -33.85
N ARG A 7 -14.54 -7.79 -33.42
CA ARG A 7 -13.12 -7.83 -33.00
C ARG A 7 -12.98 -8.17 -31.52
N ILE A 8 -11.85 -8.78 -31.15
CA ILE A 8 -11.53 -9.02 -29.75
C ILE A 8 -11.35 -7.69 -29.03
N VAL A 9 -11.99 -7.52 -27.87
CA VAL A 9 -11.83 -6.29 -27.08
C VAL A 9 -10.51 -6.26 -26.32
N THR A 10 -9.95 -5.06 -26.18
CA THR A 10 -8.76 -4.77 -25.36
C THR A 10 -8.97 -3.47 -24.58
N GLY A 11 -8.21 -3.29 -23.50
CA GLY A 11 -8.31 -2.14 -22.62
C GLY A 11 -9.57 -2.15 -21.75
N LEU A 12 -9.96 -0.96 -21.27
CA LEU A 12 -11.13 -0.77 -20.41
C LEU A 12 -12.43 -1.01 -21.19
N ARG A 13 -13.35 -1.80 -20.62
CA ARG A 13 -14.66 -2.11 -21.21
C ARG A 13 -15.74 -2.18 -20.13
N ASP A 14 -16.83 -1.47 -20.35
CA ASP A 14 -18.00 -1.54 -19.48
C ASP A 14 -18.92 -2.68 -19.92
N TRP A 15 -19.33 -3.51 -18.97
CA TRP A 15 -20.18 -4.67 -19.22
C TRP A 15 -21.02 -5.00 -17.97
N PHE A 16 -22.33 -5.20 -18.12
CA PHE A 16 -23.25 -5.51 -17.01
C PHE A 16 -23.08 -4.60 -15.76
N GLY A 17 -22.86 -3.30 -15.96
CA GLY A 17 -22.75 -2.33 -14.87
C GLY A 17 -21.41 -2.34 -14.12
N SER A 18 -20.39 -3.02 -14.65
CA SER A 18 -19.02 -2.97 -14.12
C SER A 18 -18.02 -2.67 -15.24
N THR A 19 -16.87 -2.12 -14.89
CA THR A 19 -15.75 -1.92 -15.82
C THR A 19 -14.75 -3.07 -15.68
N TYR A 20 -14.30 -3.63 -16.79
CA TYR A 20 -13.28 -4.68 -16.87
C TYR A 20 -12.08 -4.18 -17.67
N TYR A 21 -10.95 -4.87 -17.55
CA TYR A 21 -9.79 -4.64 -18.40
C TYR A 21 -9.34 -5.92 -19.09
N PHE A 22 -9.11 -5.83 -20.40
CA PHE A 22 -8.60 -6.91 -21.23
C PHE A 22 -7.20 -6.56 -21.70
N ASP A 23 -6.21 -7.36 -21.31
CA ASP A 23 -4.81 -7.12 -21.64
C ASP A 23 -4.60 -7.05 -23.17
N PRO A 24 -3.99 -5.98 -23.73
CA PRO A 24 -3.86 -5.85 -25.17
C PRO A 24 -2.98 -6.88 -25.88
N SER A 25 -2.11 -7.58 -25.14
CA SER A 25 -1.15 -8.55 -25.68
C SER A 25 -1.68 -9.98 -25.63
N THR A 26 -2.35 -10.33 -24.54
CA THR A 26 -2.87 -11.67 -24.28
C THR A 26 -4.37 -11.79 -24.52
N TYR A 27 -5.08 -10.66 -24.60
CA TYR A 27 -6.54 -10.56 -24.72
C TYR A 27 -7.31 -11.16 -23.54
N LEU A 28 -6.63 -11.52 -22.46
CA LEU A 28 -7.23 -12.09 -21.27
C LEU A 28 -7.81 -10.98 -20.38
N LYS A 29 -8.93 -11.29 -19.73
CA LYS A 29 -9.51 -10.44 -18.69
C LYS A 29 -8.56 -10.44 -17.49
N VAL A 30 -8.19 -9.25 -17.02
CA VAL A 30 -7.39 -9.09 -15.80
C VAL A 30 -8.26 -9.33 -14.57
N THR A 31 -7.76 -10.12 -13.63
CA THR A 31 -8.44 -10.47 -12.38
C THR A 31 -7.45 -10.47 -11.22
N ASN A 32 -7.85 -9.92 -10.08
CA ASN A 32 -7.05 -9.83 -8.87
C ASN A 32 -5.64 -9.25 -9.11
N ASP A 33 -5.56 -8.20 -9.91
CA ASP A 33 -4.30 -7.61 -10.31
C ASP A 33 -4.40 -6.10 -10.56
N VAL A 34 -3.24 -5.46 -10.52
CA VAL A 34 -3.06 -4.03 -10.69
C VAL A 34 -2.42 -3.79 -12.05
N VAL A 35 -3.07 -2.99 -12.89
CA VAL A 35 -2.59 -2.70 -14.25
C VAL A 35 -2.55 -1.21 -14.54
N ASN A 36 -1.59 -0.81 -15.37
CA ASN A 36 -1.57 0.52 -15.96
C ASN A 36 -2.59 0.55 -17.11
N VAL A 37 -3.61 1.40 -16.96
CA VAL A 37 -4.70 1.52 -17.94
C VAL A 37 -4.52 2.72 -18.88
N GLY A 38 -3.31 3.30 -18.91
CA GLY A 38 -2.96 4.47 -19.71
C GLY A 38 -3.20 5.79 -18.98
N ASN A 39 -2.75 6.91 -19.58
CA ASN A 39 -2.95 8.27 -19.05
C ASN A 39 -2.56 8.43 -17.58
N ASN A 40 -1.39 7.89 -17.20
CA ASN A 40 -0.88 7.88 -15.82
C ASN A 40 -1.85 7.27 -14.79
N THR A 41 -2.78 6.42 -15.24
CA THR A 41 -3.78 5.80 -14.38
C THR A 41 -3.44 4.35 -14.12
N VAL A 42 -3.39 4.00 -12.84
CA VAL A 42 -3.23 2.63 -12.37
C VAL A 42 -4.56 2.19 -11.77
N ALA A 43 -4.96 0.96 -12.07
CA ALA A 43 -6.24 0.41 -11.63
C ALA A 43 -6.07 -1.00 -11.05
N TYR A 44 -6.78 -1.28 -9.97
CA TYR A 44 -6.92 -2.60 -9.38
C TYR A 44 -8.24 -3.24 -9.83
N PHE A 45 -8.17 -4.47 -10.31
CA PHE A 45 -9.32 -5.29 -10.68
C PHE A 45 -9.43 -6.46 -9.70
N ASN A 46 -10.64 -6.68 -9.17
CA ASN A 46 -10.90 -7.71 -8.16
C ASN A 46 -10.90 -9.14 -8.74
N ASP A 47 -11.21 -10.14 -7.91
CA ASP A 47 -11.26 -11.56 -8.32
C ASP A 47 -12.23 -11.82 -9.49
N TRP A 48 -13.30 -11.04 -9.62
CA TRP A 48 -14.25 -11.13 -10.74
C TRP A 48 -13.79 -10.35 -11.98
N GLY A 49 -12.68 -9.61 -11.87
CA GLY A 49 -12.11 -8.75 -12.91
C GLY A 49 -12.79 -7.40 -13.04
N GLN A 50 -13.60 -7.02 -12.06
CA GLN A 50 -14.28 -5.73 -12.02
C GLN A 50 -13.32 -4.68 -11.44
N LEU A 51 -13.36 -3.48 -12.01
CA LEU A 51 -12.62 -2.32 -11.52
C LEU A 51 -13.03 -2.02 -10.08
N ALA A 52 -12.11 -2.20 -9.15
CA ALA A 52 -12.32 -1.94 -7.74
C ALA A 52 -11.81 -0.54 -7.35
N TYR A 53 -10.64 -0.17 -7.85
CA TYR A 53 -10.00 1.10 -7.54
C TYR A 53 -9.19 1.60 -8.73
N LYS A 54 -9.15 2.92 -8.94
CA LYS A 54 -8.23 3.55 -9.88
C LYS A 54 -7.71 4.86 -9.31
N THR A 55 -6.50 5.22 -9.70
CA THR A 55 -5.89 6.49 -9.32
C THR A 55 -4.98 7.00 -10.43
N SER A 56 -4.95 8.32 -10.59
CA SER A 56 -3.94 9.02 -11.40
C SER A 56 -2.84 9.65 -10.52
N ASN A 57 -2.92 9.47 -9.19
CA ASN A 57 -1.84 9.85 -8.28
C ASN A 57 -0.69 8.85 -8.44
N SER A 58 0.44 9.31 -8.96
CA SER A 58 1.59 8.46 -9.28
C SER A 58 2.15 7.74 -8.06
N PHE A 59 2.15 8.39 -6.89
CA PHE A 59 2.63 7.79 -5.66
C PHE A 59 1.73 6.63 -5.25
N ILE A 60 0.42 6.83 -5.08
CA ILE A 60 -0.53 5.75 -4.76
C ILE A 60 -0.46 4.63 -5.81
N GLY A 61 -0.42 5.00 -7.09
CA GLY A 61 -0.28 4.06 -8.21
C GLY A 61 0.93 3.15 -8.07
N SER A 62 2.08 3.69 -7.64
CA SER A 62 3.31 2.92 -7.43
C SER A 62 3.24 1.95 -6.24
N LEU A 63 2.34 2.20 -5.28
CA LEU A 63 2.20 1.38 -4.06
C LEU A 63 1.17 0.25 -4.21
N LEU A 64 0.20 0.40 -5.12
CA LEU A 64 -0.96 -0.48 -5.25
C LEU A 64 -0.58 -1.97 -5.36
N SER A 65 0.31 -2.33 -6.29
CA SER A 65 0.68 -3.74 -6.50
C SER A 65 1.32 -4.34 -5.25
N GLY A 66 2.22 -3.59 -4.59
CA GLY A 66 2.84 -4.01 -3.34
C GLY A 66 1.82 -4.20 -2.22
N ALA A 67 0.89 -3.25 -2.05
CA ALA A 67 -0.15 -3.33 -1.02
C ALA A 67 -1.13 -4.50 -1.23
N ILE A 68 -1.48 -4.82 -2.47
CA ILE A 68 -2.29 -6.00 -2.79
C ILE A 68 -1.52 -7.29 -2.48
N GLN A 69 -0.23 -7.33 -2.81
CA GLN A 69 0.61 -8.49 -2.51
C GLN A 69 0.81 -8.70 -1.00
N THR A 70 0.98 -7.64 -0.20
CA THR A 70 1.09 -7.76 1.26
C THR A 70 -0.21 -8.29 1.88
N TRP A 71 -1.37 -7.93 1.35
CA TRP A 71 -2.63 -8.58 1.73
C TRP A 71 -2.61 -10.08 1.45
N LYS A 72 -2.29 -10.46 0.21
CA LYS A 72 -2.27 -11.88 -0.22
C LYS A 72 -1.30 -12.72 0.62
N GLN A 73 -0.15 -12.16 0.98
CA GLN A 73 0.92 -12.90 1.66
C GLN A 73 0.79 -12.87 3.18
N TYR A 74 0.38 -11.74 3.75
CA TYR A 74 0.51 -11.46 5.18
C TYR A 74 -0.81 -11.07 5.84
N GLY A 75 -1.88 -10.85 5.07
CA GLY A 75 -3.16 -10.36 5.59
C GLY A 75 -3.11 -8.90 6.04
N ILE A 76 -2.15 -8.09 5.58
CA ILE A 76 -2.11 -6.66 5.90
C ILE A 76 -3.06 -5.92 4.96
N LEU A 77 -3.99 -5.15 5.53
CA LEU A 77 -4.98 -4.44 4.73
C LEU A 77 -4.30 -3.45 3.75
N PRO A 78 -4.62 -3.48 2.44
CA PRO A 78 -3.97 -2.62 1.46
C PRO A 78 -4.12 -1.13 1.75
N SER A 79 -5.32 -0.69 2.17
CA SER A 79 -5.54 0.72 2.54
C SER A 79 -4.65 1.17 3.68
N LEU A 80 -4.42 0.32 4.69
CA LEU A 80 -3.50 0.60 5.80
C LEU A 80 -2.07 0.77 5.27
N SER A 81 -1.59 -0.16 4.44
CA SER A 81 -0.22 -0.12 3.91
C SER A 81 0.04 1.17 3.13
N ILE A 82 -0.90 1.57 2.28
CA ILE A 82 -0.79 2.81 1.48
C ILE A 82 -0.91 4.04 2.37
N ALA A 83 -1.83 4.07 3.33
CA ALA A 83 -2.02 5.20 4.23
C ALA A 83 -0.81 5.44 5.14
N GLN A 84 -0.21 4.38 5.67
CA GLN A 84 1.04 4.47 6.42
C GLN A 84 2.17 4.95 5.51
N ALA A 85 2.33 4.40 4.30
CA ALA A 85 3.35 4.88 3.38
C ALA A 85 3.20 6.39 3.08
N ILE A 86 1.97 6.88 2.85
CA ILE A 86 1.71 8.32 2.67
C ILE A 86 2.11 9.13 3.90
N CYS A 87 1.68 8.70 5.09
CA CYS A 87 1.92 9.39 6.35
C CYS A 87 3.40 9.44 6.72
N GLU A 88 4.06 8.29 6.70
CA GLU A 88 5.45 8.12 7.16
C GLU A 88 6.47 8.77 6.21
N SER A 89 6.19 8.78 4.90
CA SER A 89 7.12 9.29 3.89
C SER A 89 6.75 10.67 3.34
N SER A 90 5.72 11.33 3.88
CA SER A 90 5.22 12.61 3.33
C SER A 90 4.93 12.51 1.83
N TRP A 91 4.11 11.55 1.42
CA TRP A 91 3.83 11.24 0.01
C TRP A 91 5.07 10.87 -0.83
N GLY A 92 6.02 10.15 -0.22
CA GLY A 92 7.26 9.72 -0.85
C GLY A 92 8.39 10.76 -0.85
N ASN A 93 8.12 12.00 -0.42
CA ASN A 93 9.12 13.08 -0.39
C ASN A 93 10.21 12.87 0.68
N ALA A 94 9.92 12.06 1.71
CA ALA A 94 10.81 11.74 2.81
C ALA A 94 11.05 10.22 2.91
N ALA A 95 11.48 9.61 1.80
CA ALA A 95 11.83 8.19 1.71
C ALA A 95 13.29 7.97 1.26
N PRO A 96 14.30 8.52 1.98
CA PRO A 96 15.70 8.26 1.65
C PRO A 96 15.96 6.76 1.55
N GLY A 97 16.76 6.34 0.57
CA GLY A 97 17.05 4.92 0.30
C GLY A 97 15.80 4.07 0.07
N ASN A 98 14.72 4.65 -0.48
CA ASN A 98 13.43 4.00 -0.71
C ASN A 98 12.72 3.51 0.56
N ASN A 99 13.10 3.99 1.75
CA ASN A 99 12.49 3.54 3.01
C ASN A 99 11.25 4.35 3.37
N LEU A 100 10.09 3.85 2.95
CA LEU A 100 8.81 4.53 3.16
C LEU A 100 8.37 4.62 4.61
N PHE A 101 8.84 3.70 5.47
CA PHE A 101 8.29 3.49 6.81
C PHE A 101 9.32 3.77 7.92
N GLY A 102 10.49 4.32 7.57
CA GLY A 102 11.54 4.62 8.54
C GLY A 102 12.06 3.40 9.31
N ILE A 103 12.03 2.20 8.72
CA ILE A 103 12.44 0.98 9.43
C ILE A 103 13.95 0.98 9.65
N LYS A 104 14.38 0.82 10.90
CA LYS A 104 15.79 0.76 11.30
C LYS A 104 16.46 -0.57 10.93
N GLY A 105 17.78 -0.54 10.79
CA GLY A 105 18.64 -1.69 10.55
C GLY A 105 19.07 -1.84 9.09
N SER A 106 19.10 -3.08 8.61
CA SER A 106 19.56 -3.44 7.26
C SER A 106 18.56 -4.37 6.57
N TYR A 107 18.38 -4.19 5.27
CA TYR A 107 17.61 -5.07 4.39
C TYR A 107 18.56 -5.76 3.42
N ASN A 108 18.76 -7.07 3.55
CA ASN A 108 19.70 -7.84 2.72
C ASN A 108 21.10 -7.21 2.60
N GLY A 109 21.61 -6.63 3.69
CA GLY A 109 22.90 -5.93 3.72
C GLY A 109 22.83 -4.46 3.31
N MET A 110 21.71 -3.99 2.74
CA MET A 110 21.51 -2.58 2.38
C MET A 110 21.05 -1.76 3.58
N SER A 111 21.78 -0.68 3.88
CA SER A 111 21.49 0.25 4.98
C SER A 111 22.08 1.62 4.67
N GLN A 112 21.58 2.64 5.35
CA GLN A 112 22.04 4.02 5.25
C GLN A 112 22.05 4.67 6.62
N LEU A 113 23.04 5.52 6.88
CA LEU A 113 23.16 6.26 8.13
C LEU A 113 22.43 7.60 8.00
N LEU A 114 21.39 7.82 8.81
CA LEU A 114 20.58 9.03 8.79
C LEU A 114 20.50 9.66 10.17
N TRP A 115 20.27 10.97 10.21
CA TRP A 115 19.95 11.68 11.44
C TRP A 115 18.50 11.43 11.85
N THR A 116 18.26 11.18 13.13
CA THR A 116 16.93 10.93 13.72
C THR A 116 16.83 11.56 15.11
N TRP A 117 15.60 11.87 15.50
CA TRP A 117 15.26 12.33 16.85
C TRP A 117 14.80 11.15 17.69
N GLU A 118 15.54 10.82 18.74
CA GLU A 118 15.21 9.75 19.68
C GLU A 118 14.82 10.32 21.04
N VAL A 119 13.93 9.63 21.76
CA VAL A 119 13.54 10.01 23.12
C VAL A 119 14.12 9.01 24.10
N TYR A 120 15.13 9.43 24.88
CA TYR A 120 15.68 8.64 25.99
C TYR A 120 15.32 9.29 27.32
N ASN A 121 14.63 8.55 28.20
CA ASN A 121 14.22 9.04 29.53
C ASN A 121 13.49 10.40 29.47
N GLY A 122 12.64 10.59 28.46
CA GLY A 122 11.87 11.83 28.26
C GLY A 122 12.66 13.00 27.64
N ARG A 123 13.93 12.80 27.24
CA ARG A 123 14.74 13.81 26.54
C ARG A 123 14.92 13.45 25.07
N SER A 124 14.55 14.38 24.19
CA SER A 124 14.83 14.28 22.76
C SER A 124 16.30 14.54 22.47
N VAL A 125 16.96 13.62 21.75
CA VAL A 125 18.34 13.74 21.29
C VAL A 125 18.40 13.55 19.77
N HIS A 126 19.30 14.28 19.12
CA HIS A 126 19.54 14.16 17.68
C HIS A 126 20.79 13.30 17.45
N ILE A 127 20.60 12.10 16.91
CA ILE A 127 21.68 11.12 16.72
C ILE A 127 21.64 10.55 15.31
N GLN A 128 22.73 9.89 14.91
CA GLN A 128 22.73 9.07 13.71
C GLN A 128 22.33 7.65 14.04
N ASP A 129 21.47 7.05 13.22
CA ASP A 129 21.08 5.65 13.32
C ASP A 129 21.03 5.00 11.93
N TRP A 130 21.15 3.69 11.89
CA TRP A 130 21.10 2.91 10.66
C TRP A 130 19.66 2.61 10.28
N PHE A 131 19.28 2.99 9.07
CA PHE A 131 17.97 2.71 8.49
C PHE A 131 18.12 1.74 7.33
N ARG A 132 17.12 0.87 7.15
CA ARG A 132 17.07 0.00 5.97
C ARG A 132 17.08 0.86 4.72
N ALA A 133 17.71 0.34 3.67
CA ALA A 133 17.62 0.88 2.32
C ALA A 133 17.12 -0.25 1.40
N TYR A 134 16.33 0.10 0.39
CA TYR A 134 15.65 -0.87 -0.46
C TYR A 134 15.94 -0.61 -1.95
N PRO A 135 15.96 -1.67 -2.78
CA PRO A 135 16.08 -1.52 -4.23
C PRO A 135 14.98 -0.66 -4.85
N SER A 136 13.74 -0.77 -4.36
CA SER A 136 12.61 0.07 -4.77
C SER A 136 11.58 0.25 -3.63
N LEU A 137 10.59 1.10 -3.88
CA LEU A 137 9.44 1.28 -2.97
C LEU A 137 8.65 -0.02 -2.79
N ALA A 138 8.64 -0.91 -3.79
CA ALA A 138 7.95 -2.18 -3.71
C ALA A 138 8.57 -3.09 -2.63
N GLU A 139 9.91 -3.18 -2.57
CA GLU A 139 10.58 -3.93 -1.50
C GLU A 139 10.34 -3.29 -0.13
N SER A 140 10.26 -1.96 -0.03
CA SER A 140 9.92 -1.30 1.22
C SER A 140 8.52 -1.67 1.71
N ILE A 141 7.52 -1.78 0.83
CA ILE A 141 6.16 -2.21 1.18
C ILE A 141 6.15 -3.68 1.60
N GLN A 142 6.82 -4.56 0.85
CA GLN A 142 6.89 -5.98 1.17
C GLN A 142 7.56 -6.24 2.52
N ASP A 143 8.66 -5.54 2.79
CA ASP A 143 9.38 -5.67 4.06
C ASP A 143 8.58 -5.09 5.24
N HIS A 144 7.84 -3.99 5.03
CA HIS A 144 6.90 -3.49 6.03
C HIS A 144 5.76 -4.47 6.31
N GLY A 145 5.16 -5.07 5.27
CA GLY A 145 4.14 -6.11 5.44
C GLY A 145 4.67 -7.30 6.25
N ARG A 146 5.90 -7.75 5.94
CA ARG A 146 6.60 -8.79 6.70
C ARG A 146 6.86 -8.36 8.14
N PHE A 147 7.31 -7.12 8.36
CA PHE A 147 7.57 -6.57 9.70
C PHE A 147 6.33 -6.64 10.59
N LEU A 148 5.16 -6.26 10.06
CA LEU A 148 3.90 -6.38 10.79
C LEU A 148 3.52 -7.85 11.04
N TYR A 149 3.67 -8.71 10.03
CA TYR A 149 3.34 -10.13 10.12
C TYR A 149 4.15 -10.90 11.16
N VAL A 150 5.48 -10.73 11.17
CA VAL A 150 6.37 -11.50 12.07
C VAL A 150 6.36 -10.99 13.51
N ASN A 151 5.91 -9.75 13.72
CA ASN A 151 5.87 -9.16 15.05
C ASN A 151 4.50 -9.42 15.70
N SER A 152 4.47 -10.36 16.66
CA SER A 152 3.25 -10.80 17.34
C SER A 152 2.44 -9.67 17.99
N ARG A 153 3.08 -8.52 18.26
CA ARG A 153 2.41 -7.28 18.67
C ARG A 153 1.24 -6.88 17.76
N TYR A 154 1.35 -7.14 16.45
CA TYR A 154 0.39 -6.71 15.44
C TYR A 154 -0.49 -7.87 14.93
N SER A 155 -0.50 -9.04 15.57
CA SER A 155 -1.23 -10.19 15.05
C SER A 155 -2.76 -10.00 15.00
N ASN A 156 -3.29 -9.08 15.79
CA ASN A 156 -4.72 -8.74 15.93
C ASN A 156 -5.31 -7.95 14.74
N LEU A 157 -4.46 -7.41 13.84
CA LEU A 157 -4.88 -6.67 12.65
C LEU A 157 -4.82 -7.51 11.37
N LEU A 158 -4.13 -8.65 11.39
CA LEU A 158 -4.00 -9.52 10.23
C LEU A 158 -5.38 -10.04 9.79
N TRP A 159 -5.63 -10.03 8.49
CA TRP A 159 -6.88 -10.44 7.84
C TRP A 159 -8.13 -9.65 8.22
N ASN A 160 -7.97 -8.56 8.97
CA ASN A 160 -9.07 -7.70 9.35
C ASN A 160 -9.39 -6.72 8.21
N ARG A 161 -10.63 -6.77 7.73
CA ARG A 161 -11.12 -5.93 6.62
C ARG A 161 -11.72 -4.60 7.06
N ASN A 162 -11.82 -4.35 8.36
CA ASN A 162 -12.33 -3.09 8.89
C ASN A 162 -11.17 -2.10 9.07
N TYR A 163 -10.98 -1.20 8.09
CA TYR A 163 -9.87 -0.25 8.10
C TYR A 163 -9.86 0.65 9.35
N VAL A 164 -11.03 1.05 9.86
CA VAL A 164 -11.15 1.86 11.08
C VAL A 164 -10.59 1.09 12.27
N ASP A 165 -11.02 -0.15 12.47
CA ASP A 165 -10.55 -1.02 13.55
C ASP A 165 -9.04 -1.30 13.42
N VAL A 166 -8.55 -1.58 12.21
CA VAL A 166 -7.12 -1.79 11.93
C VAL A 166 -6.28 -0.55 12.28
N CYS A 167 -6.73 0.66 11.91
CA CYS A 167 -6.04 1.92 12.24
C CYS A 167 -5.99 2.18 13.75
N TYR A 168 -7.04 1.82 14.50
CA TYR A 168 -7.02 1.93 15.97
C TYR A 168 -6.12 0.89 16.61
N LYS A 169 -6.16 -0.38 16.15
CA LYS A 169 -5.32 -1.47 16.66
C LYS A 169 -3.84 -1.17 16.48
N ILE A 170 -3.39 -0.84 15.27
CA ILE A 170 -1.96 -0.58 15.01
C ILE A 170 -1.41 0.58 15.89
N LYS A 171 -2.23 1.60 16.14
CA LYS A 171 -1.91 2.68 17.09
C LYS A 171 -1.84 2.16 18.53
N GLN A 172 -2.84 1.39 18.97
CA GLN A 172 -2.91 0.84 20.32
C GLN A 172 -1.73 -0.10 20.61
N ASP A 173 -1.30 -0.83 19.60
CA ASP A 173 -0.17 -1.75 19.65
C ASP A 173 1.18 -1.01 19.66
N GLY A 174 1.17 0.32 19.51
CA GLY A 174 2.35 1.17 19.69
C GLY A 174 3.21 1.30 18.45
N TYR A 175 2.60 1.30 17.25
CA TYR A 175 3.32 1.61 16.02
C TYR A 175 3.83 3.07 15.99
N ALA A 176 3.01 4.01 16.50
CA ALA A 176 3.37 5.41 16.59
C ALA A 176 2.99 6.00 17.96
N THR A 177 3.75 7.00 18.40
CA THR A 177 3.50 7.73 19.65
C THR A 177 2.46 8.85 19.51
N SER A 178 2.18 9.29 18.28
CA SER A 178 1.23 10.37 18.02
C SER A 178 -0.20 9.98 18.50
N PRO A 179 -0.87 10.83 19.31
CA PRO A 179 -2.21 10.54 19.80
C PRO A 179 -3.26 10.48 18.68
N THR A 180 -3.03 11.17 17.56
CA THR A 180 -3.94 11.25 16.41
C THR A 180 -3.60 10.27 15.29
N TYR A 181 -2.66 9.35 15.50
CA TYR A 181 -2.16 8.49 14.42
C TYR A 181 -3.28 7.71 13.71
N ALA A 182 -4.16 7.05 14.47
CA ALA A 182 -5.28 6.29 13.92
C ALA A 182 -6.21 7.18 13.06
N THR A 183 -6.57 8.36 13.56
CA THR A 183 -7.45 9.29 12.84
C THR A 183 -6.77 9.88 11.60
N THR A 184 -5.46 10.12 11.65
CA THR A 184 -4.68 10.53 10.48
C THR A 184 -4.74 9.48 9.38
N LEU A 185 -4.55 8.20 9.71
CA LEU A 185 -4.63 7.12 8.73
C LEU A 185 -6.04 6.97 8.15
N ILE A 186 -7.08 7.01 8.99
CA ILE A 186 -8.48 6.97 8.55
C ILE A 186 -8.77 8.10 7.56
N ASN A 187 -8.36 9.33 7.87
CA ASN A 187 -8.55 10.48 6.98
C ASN A 187 -7.84 10.30 5.64
N ILE A 188 -6.62 9.75 5.63
CA ILE A 188 -5.89 9.46 4.39
C ILE A 188 -6.63 8.41 3.56
N ILE A 189 -7.14 7.35 4.20
CA ILE A 189 -7.90 6.28 3.55
C ILE A 189 -9.15 6.83 2.89
N GLU A 190 -9.94 7.60 3.63
CA GLU A 190 -11.21 8.16 3.15
C GLU A 190 -11.01 9.22 2.07
N TYR A 191 -10.06 10.14 2.25
CA TYR A 191 -9.78 11.20 1.28
C TYR A 191 -9.34 10.64 -0.09
N ASN A 192 -8.61 9.52 -0.08
CA ASN A 192 -8.10 8.89 -1.30
C ASN A 192 -8.95 7.71 -1.79
N GLY A 193 -10.07 7.42 -1.13
CA GLY A 193 -10.96 6.30 -1.44
C GLY A 193 -10.29 4.93 -1.36
N LEU A 194 -9.26 4.77 -0.52
CA LEU A 194 -8.48 3.52 -0.45
C LEU A 194 -9.32 2.35 0.09
N ASN A 195 -10.39 2.64 0.84
CA ASN A 195 -11.34 1.64 1.34
C ASN A 195 -12.02 0.83 0.21
N TRP A 196 -12.12 1.37 -1.02
CA TRP A 196 -12.65 0.64 -2.17
C TRP A 196 -11.77 -0.54 -2.58
N ILE A 197 -10.46 -0.46 -2.30
CA ILE A 197 -9.54 -1.58 -2.52
C ILE A 197 -9.93 -2.73 -1.59
N ASP A 198 -10.11 -2.43 -0.30
CA ASP A 198 -10.35 -3.42 0.75
C ASP A 198 -11.70 -4.16 0.59
N GLN A 199 -12.73 -3.43 0.17
CA GLN A 199 -14.06 -3.99 -0.09
C GLN A 199 -14.07 -5.01 -1.24
N ALA A 200 -13.03 -4.99 -2.07
CA ALA A 200 -12.91 -5.79 -3.28
C ALA A 200 -11.92 -6.96 -3.16
N LEU A 201 -11.47 -7.26 -1.94
CA LEU A 201 -10.59 -8.39 -1.60
C LEU A 201 -11.34 -9.69 -1.28
#